data_AF-A0A4Q3XTT0-F1
#
_entry.id   AF-A0A4Q3XTT0-F1
#
_cell.length_a   1.000
_cell.length_b   1.000
_cell.length_c   1.000
_cell.angle_alpha   90.00
_cell.angle_beta   90.00
_cell.angle_gamma   90.00
#
_symmetry.space_group_name_H-M   'P 1'
#
loop_
_entity.id
_entity.type
_entity.pdbx_description
1 polymer ?
#
loop_
_entity_poly.entity_id
_entity_poly.type
_entity_poly.pdbx_seq_one_letter_code
_entity_poly.pdbx_strand_id
1 'polypeptide(L)'
;MTAASPRLAIENLQIGGFRGLRDLELQGLERMNLFIGSGNSGKTSILEALKLYSAPLSLRQWLTVGRLREARGSVLYPTQAVDVLRWMFPQVAEGEGGEERKLAILGSGACKVRSLHATCKPVAAMRTLTAQEAEKLAGELSQDALDQHDEALTIKDEGWQFDLRAKWSGAPEPQYVSFTAWDHGPAALPMDGVEIPSQVLAPYAHRNQPEQLKALTKSIIDNEKQDLEALLNNLDPNVTGIEILTDSGGAKAVLALRHKIAGVAPINVFGDGIR
;
A
#
# COMPACT_ATOMS: atom_id res chain seq x y z
N MET A 1 -16.58 -36.67 -17.27
CA MET A 1 -16.63 -35.21 -17.48
C MET A 1 -15.74 -34.57 -16.43
N THR A 2 -14.53 -34.17 -16.80
CA THR A 2 -13.61 -33.47 -15.90
C THR A 2 -14.16 -32.08 -15.62
N ALA A 3 -14.57 -31.82 -14.37
CA ALA A 3 -14.93 -30.47 -13.94
C ALA A 3 -13.75 -29.55 -14.24
N ALA A 4 -13.98 -28.50 -15.04
CA ALA A 4 -12.94 -27.53 -15.35
C ALA A 4 -12.43 -26.94 -14.03
N SER A 5 -11.13 -27.13 -13.76
CA SER A 5 -10.50 -26.53 -12.59
C SER A 5 -10.79 -25.03 -12.57
N PRO A 6 -11.22 -24.47 -11.42
CA PRO A 6 -11.53 -23.06 -11.32
C PRO A 6 -10.29 -22.24 -11.69
N ARG A 7 -10.43 -21.34 -12.67
CA ARG A 7 -9.32 -20.52 -13.14
C ARG A 7 -8.74 -19.72 -11.98
N LEU A 8 -7.44 -19.83 -11.79
CA LEU A 8 -6.75 -19.13 -10.71
C LEU A 8 -6.67 -17.64 -11.05
N ALA A 9 -6.73 -16.80 -10.02
CA ALA A 9 -6.63 -15.35 -10.21
C ALA A 9 -5.30 -15.00 -10.90
N ILE A 10 -4.19 -15.54 -10.41
CA ILE A 10 -2.86 -15.37 -11.00
C ILE A 10 -2.26 -16.76 -11.15
N GLU A 11 -1.85 -17.11 -12.37
CA GLU A 11 -1.21 -18.39 -12.73
C GLU A 11 0.29 -18.21 -12.93
N ASN A 12 0.68 -17.12 -13.58
CA ASN A 12 2.09 -16.75 -13.76
C ASN A 12 2.25 -15.27 -13.44
N LEU A 13 3.42 -14.92 -12.88
CA LEU A 13 3.77 -13.56 -12.51
C LEU A 13 5.24 -13.31 -12.86
N GLN A 14 5.51 -12.24 -13.61
CA GLN A 14 6.85 -11.74 -13.84
C GLN A 14 7.01 -10.40 -13.13
N ILE A 15 8.09 -10.22 -12.38
CA ILE A 15 8.43 -8.99 -11.66
C ILE A 15 9.82 -8.54 -12.11
N GLY A 16 9.89 -7.41 -12.79
CA GLY A 16 11.12 -6.77 -13.23
C GLY A 16 11.31 -5.41 -12.56
N GLY A 17 12.52 -5.13 -12.09
CA GLY A 17 12.88 -3.82 -11.54
C GLY A 17 12.12 -3.37 -10.28
N PHE A 18 11.49 -4.28 -9.52
CA PHE A 18 10.86 -3.90 -8.25
C PHE A 18 11.85 -4.05 -7.09
N ARG A 19 12.37 -2.94 -6.59
CA ARG A 19 13.41 -2.90 -5.56
C ARG A 19 14.64 -3.71 -5.98
N GLY A 20 14.91 -4.81 -5.27
CA GLY A 20 15.98 -5.76 -5.59
C GLY A 20 15.58 -6.90 -6.54
N LEU A 21 14.29 -7.04 -6.88
CA LEU A 21 13.80 -8.04 -7.83
C LEU A 21 14.06 -7.54 -9.25
N ARG A 22 15.15 -8.03 -9.87
CA ARG A 22 15.59 -7.58 -11.21
C ARG A 22 14.77 -8.20 -12.33
N ASP A 23 14.64 -9.53 -12.31
CA ASP A 23 13.89 -10.31 -13.28
C ASP A 23 13.47 -11.65 -12.62
N LEU A 24 12.34 -11.61 -11.92
CA LEU A 24 11.78 -12.76 -11.21
C LEU A 24 10.59 -13.29 -11.99
N GLU A 25 10.63 -14.58 -12.36
CA GLU A 25 9.49 -15.30 -12.92
C GLU A 25 8.95 -16.32 -11.92
N LEU A 26 7.65 -16.26 -11.66
CA LEU A 26 6.90 -17.25 -10.89
C LEU A 26 5.90 -17.91 -11.83
N GLN A 27 6.08 -19.20 -12.08
CA GLN A 27 5.22 -19.98 -12.96
C GLN A 27 4.44 -21.02 -12.16
N GLY A 28 3.22 -21.34 -12.60
CA GLY A 28 2.39 -22.37 -11.96
C GLY A 28 1.99 -22.01 -10.53
N LEU A 29 1.66 -20.74 -10.29
CA LEU A 29 1.08 -20.31 -9.02
C LEU A 29 -0.27 -20.99 -8.83
N GLU A 30 -0.47 -21.53 -7.63
CA GLU A 30 -1.69 -22.25 -7.24
C GLU A 30 -2.59 -21.40 -6.35
N ARG A 31 -3.69 -21.97 -5.85
CA ARG A 31 -4.55 -21.31 -4.84
C ARG A 31 -3.78 -20.91 -3.58
N MET A 32 -2.81 -21.73 -3.18
CA MET A 32 -1.94 -21.49 -2.04
C MET A 32 -0.49 -21.62 -2.49
N ASN A 33 0.32 -20.61 -2.17
CA ASN A 33 1.73 -20.58 -2.52
C ASN A 33 2.53 -20.26 -1.25
N LEU A 34 3.61 -21.01 -1.03
CA LEU A 34 4.50 -20.83 0.10
C LEU A 34 5.88 -20.41 -0.39
N PHE A 35 6.28 -19.18 -0.07
CA PHE A 35 7.61 -18.66 -0.39
C PHE A 35 8.55 -18.85 0.81
N ILE A 36 9.56 -19.72 0.66
CA ILE A 36 10.59 -19.98 1.67
C ILE A 36 11.97 -19.46 1.21
N GLY A 37 12.85 -19.18 2.17
CA GLY A 37 14.22 -18.73 1.88
C GLY A 37 14.82 -17.93 3.04
N SER A 38 16.10 -17.60 2.93
CA SER A 38 16.85 -16.83 3.92
C SER A 38 16.29 -15.42 4.16
N GLY A 39 16.60 -14.81 5.31
CA GLY A 39 16.29 -13.40 5.54
C GLY A 39 16.79 -12.52 4.38
N ASN A 40 16.04 -11.48 4.03
CA ASN A 40 16.38 -10.56 2.93
C ASN A 40 16.39 -11.15 1.51
N SER A 41 15.92 -12.39 1.31
CA SER A 41 15.87 -13.04 -0.02
C SER A 41 14.78 -12.50 -0.97
N GLY A 42 14.05 -11.43 -0.60
CA GLY A 42 13.00 -10.84 -1.43
C GLY A 42 11.58 -11.41 -1.26
N LYS A 43 11.33 -12.37 -0.34
CA LYS A 43 9.98 -12.93 -0.09
C LYS A 43 8.91 -11.87 0.15
N THR A 44 9.19 -10.91 1.04
CA THR A 44 8.27 -9.80 1.32
C THR A 44 8.09 -8.90 0.09
N SER A 45 9.15 -8.68 -0.68
CA SER A 45 9.11 -7.92 -1.93
C SER A 45 8.18 -8.55 -2.97
N ILE A 46 8.08 -9.88 -3.02
CA ILE A 46 7.13 -10.59 -3.90
C ILE A 46 5.68 -10.24 -3.51
N LEU A 47 5.35 -10.32 -2.23
CA LEU A 47 4.01 -10.01 -1.72
C LEU A 47 3.64 -8.53 -1.92
N GLU A 48 4.60 -7.64 -1.74
CA GLU A 48 4.43 -6.20 -1.96
C GLU A 48 4.22 -5.89 -3.46
N ALA A 49 4.98 -6.53 -4.35
CA ALA A 49 4.80 -6.43 -5.80
C ALA A 49 3.41 -6.94 -6.23
N LEU A 50 2.95 -8.06 -5.67
CA LEU A 50 1.58 -8.56 -5.87
C LEU A 50 0.52 -7.55 -5.41
N LYS A 51 0.74 -6.86 -4.29
CA LYS A 51 -0.18 -5.83 -3.82
C LYS A 51 -0.22 -4.63 -4.77
N LEU A 52 0.92 -4.16 -5.27
CA LEU A 52 0.94 -3.11 -6.31
C LEU A 52 0.23 -3.56 -7.58
N TYR A 53 0.49 -4.79 -8.02
CA TYR A 53 -0.17 -5.38 -9.19
C TYR A 53 -1.69 -5.42 -9.06
N SER A 54 -2.21 -5.64 -7.85
CA SER A 54 -3.66 -5.64 -7.60
C SER A 54 -4.30 -4.26 -7.73
N ALA A 55 -3.53 -3.18 -7.57
CA ALA A 55 -4.02 -1.80 -7.58
C ALA A 55 -3.02 -0.88 -8.31
N PRO A 56 -2.76 -1.13 -9.60
CA PRO A 56 -1.56 -0.67 -10.30
C PRO A 56 -1.49 0.86 -10.43
N LEU A 57 -2.65 1.53 -10.50
CA LEU A 57 -2.77 2.98 -10.64
C LEU A 57 -3.25 3.67 -9.35
N SER A 58 -3.36 2.93 -8.23
CA SER A 58 -3.78 3.49 -6.94
C SER A 58 -2.55 3.95 -6.16
N LEU A 59 -2.25 5.24 -6.21
CA LEU A 59 -1.09 5.81 -5.54
C LEU A 59 -1.16 5.67 -4.00
N ARG A 60 -2.38 5.64 -3.45
CA ARG A 60 -2.63 5.28 -2.05
C ARG A 60 -2.05 3.91 -1.71
N GLN A 61 -2.25 2.92 -2.59
CA GLN A 61 -1.75 1.56 -2.37
C GLN A 61 -0.25 1.49 -2.52
N TRP A 62 0.33 2.25 -3.46
CA TRP A 62 1.78 2.41 -3.55
C TRP A 62 2.35 2.92 -2.24
N LEU A 63 1.89 4.08 -1.73
CA LEU A 63 2.36 4.62 -0.46
C LEU A 63 2.13 3.65 0.70
N THR A 64 0.98 2.97 0.75
CA THR A 64 0.68 1.97 1.78
C THR A 64 1.73 0.87 1.77
N VAL A 65 2.00 0.27 0.60
CA VAL A 65 2.99 -0.80 0.41
C VAL A 65 4.41 -0.34 0.75
N GLY A 66 4.78 0.88 0.37
CA GLY A 66 6.09 1.45 0.70
C GLY A 66 6.26 1.61 2.22
N ARG A 67 5.22 2.11 2.89
CA ARG A 67 5.20 2.35 4.34
C ARG A 67 5.05 1.09 5.19
N LEU A 68 4.74 -0.06 4.59
CA LEU A 68 4.80 -1.35 5.30
C LEU A 68 6.20 -1.65 5.87
N ARG A 69 7.25 -0.96 5.41
CA ARG A 69 8.61 -1.12 5.91
C ARG A 69 9.03 -0.07 6.94
N GLU A 70 8.20 0.94 7.18
CA GLU A 70 8.47 1.95 8.20
C GLU A 70 8.14 1.36 9.58
N ALA A 71 9.14 1.32 10.47
CA ALA A 71 8.91 0.99 11.86
C ALA A 71 8.08 2.11 12.51
N ARG A 72 7.09 1.74 13.34
CA ARG A 72 6.21 2.67 14.09
C ARG A 72 6.92 3.71 14.96
N GLY A 73 8.25 3.66 15.10
CA GLY A 73 9.04 4.69 15.80
C GLY A 73 9.17 6.01 15.03
N SER A 74 8.94 6.02 13.71
CA SER A 74 9.15 7.22 12.87
C SER A 74 7.93 8.15 12.76
N VAL A 75 6.99 8.10 13.72
CA VAL A 75 5.82 9.01 13.73
C VAL A 75 6.27 10.49 13.78
N LEU A 76 7.44 10.75 14.35
CA LEU A 76 8.01 12.10 14.43
C LEU A 76 8.56 12.60 13.09
N TYR A 77 8.93 11.70 12.16
CA TYR A 77 9.48 12.03 10.84
C TYR A 77 9.09 10.95 9.83
N PRO A 78 7.85 10.94 9.31
CA PRO A 78 7.48 10.01 8.25
C PRO A 78 8.35 10.28 7.02
N THR A 79 8.85 9.22 6.39
CA THR A 79 9.56 9.37 5.12
C THR A 79 8.65 10.09 4.12
N GLN A 80 9.21 11.04 3.39
CA GLN A 80 8.45 11.79 2.41
C GLN A 80 7.88 10.87 1.34
N ALA A 81 6.71 11.21 0.81
CA ALA A 81 6.03 10.40 -0.19
C ALA A 81 6.92 10.14 -1.42
N VAL A 82 7.69 11.13 -1.86
CA VAL A 82 8.63 11.02 -2.98
C VAL A 82 9.66 9.92 -2.75
N ASP A 83 10.27 9.85 -1.57
CA ASP A 83 11.26 8.82 -1.22
C ASP A 83 10.64 7.43 -1.13
N VAL A 84 9.48 7.32 -0.48
CA VAL A 84 8.74 6.06 -0.38
C VAL A 84 8.46 5.47 -1.76
N LEU A 85 8.02 6.32 -2.70
CA LEU A 85 7.73 5.92 -4.09
C LEU A 85 9.02 5.60 -4.85
N ARG A 86 10.05 6.44 -4.74
CA ARG A 86 11.36 6.24 -5.38
C ARG A 86 12.01 4.93 -4.97
N TRP A 87 11.87 4.52 -3.71
CA TRP A 87 12.43 3.27 -3.19
C TRP A 87 11.74 2.00 -3.70
N MET A 88 10.63 2.09 -4.43
CA MET A 88 10.03 0.93 -5.11
C MET A 88 10.77 0.54 -6.39
N PHE A 89 11.48 1.49 -6.99
CA PHE A 89 12.27 1.29 -8.20
C PHE A 89 13.66 0.74 -7.85
N PRO A 90 14.42 0.23 -8.84
CA PRO A 90 15.79 -0.21 -8.63
C PRO A 90 16.64 0.96 -8.12
N GLN A 91 17.46 0.70 -7.11
CA GLN A 91 18.44 1.68 -6.65
C GLN A 91 19.74 1.46 -7.41
N VAL A 92 20.20 2.51 -8.07
CA VAL A 92 21.48 2.55 -8.76
C VAL A 92 22.53 3.12 -7.80
N ALA A 93 23.76 2.62 -7.84
CA ALA A 93 24.84 3.14 -7.00
C ALA A 93 25.12 4.62 -7.33
N GLU A 94 25.58 5.39 -6.35
CA GLU A 94 25.92 6.80 -6.51
C GLU A 94 26.88 7.01 -7.69
N GLY A 95 26.47 7.82 -8.68
CA GLY A 95 27.26 8.12 -9.88
C GLY A 95 26.46 8.17 -11.19
N GLU A 96 25.32 7.46 -11.25
CA GLU A 96 24.41 7.42 -12.43
C GLU A 96 23.10 8.17 -12.14
N GLY A 97 23.20 9.33 -11.48
CA GLY A 97 22.09 10.10 -10.90
C GLY A 97 21.09 10.73 -11.88
N GLY A 98 21.11 10.34 -13.16
CA GLY A 98 20.25 10.89 -14.20
C GLY A 98 19.34 9.88 -14.90
N GLU A 99 19.43 8.59 -14.60
CA GLU A 99 18.72 7.58 -15.40
C GLU A 99 17.27 7.35 -14.97
N GLU A 100 16.41 7.25 -15.99
CA GLU A 100 15.04 6.77 -15.86
C GLU A 100 15.03 5.34 -15.33
N ARG A 101 14.40 5.14 -14.18
CA ARG A 101 14.27 3.84 -13.54
C ARG A 101 12.95 3.21 -13.97
N LYS A 102 12.96 1.89 -14.14
CA LYS A 102 11.81 1.15 -14.67
C LYS A 102 11.46 0.00 -13.75
N LEU A 103 10.17 -0.24 -13.59
CA LEU A 103 9.64 -1.47 -13.03
C LEU A 103 8.49 -1.98 -13.90
N ALA A 104 8.34 -3.30 -13.95
CA ALA A 104 7.30 -3.98 -14.68
C ALA A 104 6.79 -5.18 -13.87
N ILE A 105 5.48 -5.33 -13.81
CA ILE A 105 4.85 -6.53 -13.24
C ILE A 105 3.83 -7.03 -14.24
N LEU A 106 4.02 -8.26 -14.74
CA LEU A 106 3.17 -8.91 -15.72
C LEU A 106 2.51 -10.11 -15.07
N GLY A 107 1.22 -10.33 -15.34
CA GLY A 107 0.52 -11.48 -14.80
C GLY A 107 -0.45 -12.10 -15.79
N SER A 108 -0.59 -13.42 -15.70
CA SER A 108 -1.57 -14.21 -16.44
C SER A 108 -2.54 -14.91 -15.49
N GLY A 109 -3.66 -15.41 -16.02
CA GLY A 109 -4.73 -16.04 -15.25
C GLY A 109 -6.08 -15.33 -15.42
N ALA A 110 -7.00 -15.52 -14.46
CA ALA A 110 -8.33 -14.91 -14.47
C ALA A 110 -8.37 -13.45 -13.99
N CYS A 111 -7.27 -12.94 -13.42
CA CYS A 111 -7.16 -11.57 -12.92
C CYS A 111 -7.43 -10.53 -14.01
N LYS A 112 -8.08 -9.42 -13.62
CA LYS A 112 -8.40 -8.31 -14.52
C LYS A 112 -7.16 -7.51 -14.89
N VAL A 113 -6.19 -7.33 -14.00
CA VAL A 113 -4.93 -6.68 -14.36
C VAL A 113 -4.12 -7.66 -15.22
N ARG A 114 -3.45 -7.15 -16.25
CA ARG A 114 -2.54 -7.89 -17.14
C ARG A 114 -1.10 -7.44 -17.01
N SER A 115 -0.90 -6.14 -16.85
CA SER A 115 0.42 -5.57 -16.69
C SER A 115 0.36 -4.25 -15.93
N LEU A 116 1.39 -4.01 -15.15
CA LEU A 116 1.80 -2.72 -14.61
C LEU A 116 3.19 -2.43 -15.16
N HIS A 117 3.36 -1.26 -15.80
CA HIS A 117 4.66 -0.70 -16.10
C HIS A 117 4.73 0.65 -15.41
N ALA A 118 5.87 0.94 -14.78
CA ALA A 118 6.09 2.25 -14.20
C ALA A 118 7.50 2.71 -14.45
N THR A 119 7.65 4.02 -14.61
CA THR A 119 8.96 4.66 -14.67
C THR A 119 9.04 5.81 -13.67
N CYS A 120 10.25 6.09 -13.21
CA CYS A 120 10.52 7.32 -12.47
C CYS A 120 11.84 7.95 -12.90
N LYS A 121 11.88 9.27 -12.94
CA LYS A 121 13.07 10.04 -13.31
C LYS A 121 13.18 11.31 -12.46
N PRO A 122 14.40 11.77 -12.15
CA PRO A 122 14.59 13.03 -11.45
C PRO A 122 14.09 14.19 -12.33
N VAL A 123 13.53 15.21 -11.69
CA VAL A 123 13.08 16.44 -12.34
C VAL A 123 13.44 17.64 -11.47
N ALA A 124 13.89 18.71 -12.11
CA ALA A 124 14.09 20.01 -11.50
C ALA A 124 13.28 21.03 -12.29
N ALA A 125 12.23 21.59 -11.69
CA ALA A 125 11.32 22.50 -12.38
C ALA A 125 10.67 23.50 -11.41
N MET A 126 10.02 24.51 -11.99
CA MET A 126 9.26 25.49 -11.22
C MET A 126 7.93 24.87 -10.80
N ARG A 127 7.59 24.98 -9.50
CA ARG A 127 6.27 24.61 -8.98
C ARG A 127 5.60 25.79 -8.29
N THR A 128 4.28 25.80 -8.34
CA THR A 128 3.47 26.76 -7.59
C THR A 128 3.41 26.36 -6.12
N LEU A 129 3.63 27.32 -5.23
CA LEU A 129 3.48 27.13 -3.80
C LEU A 129 2.01 27.01 -3.41
N THR A 130 1.73 26.21 -2.40
CA THR A 130 0.43 26.24 -1.73
C THR A 130 0.29 27.49 -0.86
N ALA A 131 -0.94 27.88 -0.53
CA ALA A 131 -1.22 29.02 0.34
C ALA A 131 -0.46 28.95 1.67
N GLN A 132 -0.35 27.76 2.26
CA GLN A 132 0.40 27.53 3.51
C GLN A 132 1.91 27.72 3.35
N GLU A 133 2.49 27.26 2.23
CA GLU A 133 3.91 27.46 1.96
C GLU A 133 4.22 28.93 1.65
N ALA A 134 3.33 29.60 0.90
CA ALA A 134 3.43 31.02 0.60
C ALA A 134 3.38 31.88 1.86
N GLU A 135 2.46 31.59 2.79
CA GLU A 135 2.33 32.30 4.08
C GLU A 135 3.58 32.11 4.96
N LYS A 136 4.15 30.90 4.99
CA LYS A 136 5.39 30.62 5.73
C LYS A 136 6.59 31.37 5.13
N LEU A 137 6.70 31.43 3.81
CA LEU A 137 7.76 32.17 3.12
C LEU A 137 7.60 33.70 3.32
N ALA A 138 6.36 34.19 3.29
CA ALA A 138 6.03 35.60 3.50
C ALA A 138 6.32 36.06 4.94
N GLY A 139 6.16 35.18 5.93
CA GLY A 139 6.53 35.46 7.33
C GLY A 139 8.04 35.66 7.57
N GLU A 140 8.89 35.25 6.62
CA GLU A 140 10.35 35.47 6.64
C GLU A 140 10.77 36.72 5.83
N LEU A 141 9.83 37.37 5.13
CA LEU A 141 10.06 38.56 4.30
C LEU A 141 9.49 39.82 5.00
N SER A 142 10.16 40.96 4.79
CA SER A 142 9.75 42.26 5.37
C SER A 142 8.35 42.67 4.91
N GLN A 143 7.60 43.35 5.79
CA GLN A 143 6.20 43.80 5.64
C GLN A 143 5.86 44.55 4.35
N ASP A 144 6.85 45.07 3.62
CA ASP A 144 6.69 45.81 2.37
C ASP A 144 6.27 44.94 1.16
N ALA A 145 6.36 43.60 1.24
CA ALA A 145 6.02 42.68 0.14
C ALA A 145 4.56 42.16 0.18
N LEU A 146 3.79 42.50 1.21
CA LEU A 146 2.47 41.91 1.46
C LEU A 146 1.31 42.55 0.66
N ASP A 147 1.53 43.70 0.04
CA ASP A 147 0.46 44.51 -0.59
C ASP A 147 0.26 44.27 -2.10
N GLN A 148 0.96 43.32 -2.74
CA GLN A 148 0.87 43.14 -4.22
C GLN A 148 0.74 41.71 -4.79
N HIS A 149 0.54 40.66 -4.00
CA HIS A 149 0.57 39.30 -4.55
C HIS A 149 -0.81 38.65 -4.72
N ASP A 150 -1.45 38.92 -5.86
CA ASP A 150 -2.51 38.08 -6.47
C ASP A 150 -1.91 37.03 -7.45
N GLU A 151 -0.58 37.05 -7.64
CA GLU A 151 0.15 36.08 -8.46
C GLU A 151 0.64 34.89 -7.61
N ALA A 152 0.31 33.68 -8.06
CA ALA A 152 0.73 32.45 -7.40
C ALA A 152 2.27 32.35 -7.38
N LEU A 153 2.87 32.41 -6.19
CA LEU A 153 4.33 32.32 -6.01
C LEU A 153 4.85 30.98 -6.54
N THR A 154 5.90 31.04 -7.37
CA THR A 154 6.57 29.85 -7.91
C THR A 154 7.98 29.75 -7.37
N ILE A 155 8.39 28.52 -7.03
CA ILE A 155 9.76 28.22 -6.60
C ILE A 155 10.37 27.15 -7.49
N LYS A 156 11.70 27.18 -7.62
CA LYS A 156 12.44 26.06 -8.20
C LYS A 156 12.53 24.96 -7.14
N ASP A 157 12.09 23.76 -7.48
CA ASP A 157 12.18 22.59 -6.60
C ASP A 157 12.72 21.39 -7.38
N GLU A 158 13.22 20.43 -6.64
CA GLU A 158 13.67 19.13 -7.15
C GLU A 158 12.67 18.05 -6.71
N GLY A 159 12.60 16.99 -7.51
CA GLY A 159 11.67 15.91 -7.24
C GLY A 159 11.79 14.80 -8.27
N TRP A 160 10.74 13.99 -8.33
CA TRP A 160 10.67 12.82 -9.19
C TRP A 160 9.36 12.82 -9.99
N GLN A 161 9.51 12.67 -11.30
CA GLN A 161 8.42 12.42 -12.22
C GLN A 161 8.13 10.92 -12.23
N PHE A 162 6.88 10.53 -12.04
CA PHE A 162 6.41 9.16 -12.06
C PHE A 162 5.37 8.97 -13.16
N ASP A 163 5.55 7.91 -13.95
CA ASP A 163 4.66 7.55 -15.04
C ASP A 163 4.21 6.10 -14.86
N LEU A 164 2.92 5.89 -14.59
CA LEU A 164 2.30 4.60 -14.32
C LEU A 164 1.39 4.20 -15.48
N ARG A 165 1.54 2.97 -15.99
CA ARG A 165 0.73 2.42 -17.06
C ARG A 165 0.21 1.04 -16.69
N ALA A 166 -1.10 0.87 -16.71
CA ALA A 166 -1.74 -0.41 -16.42
C ALA A 166 -2.60 -0.91 -17.59
N LYS A 167 -2.50 -2.20 -17.92
CA LYS A 167 -3.37 -2.86 -18.89
C LYS A 167 -4.34 -3.77 -18.17
N TRP A 168 -5.61 -3.65 -18.52
CA TRP A 168 -6.70 -4.45 -17.97
C TRP A 168 -7.27 -5.42 -19.01
N SER A 169 -7.80 -6.54 -18.56
CA SER A 169 -8.48 -7.53 -19.38
C SER A 169 -9.78 -6.93 -19.90
N GLY A 170 -9.94 -6.90 -21.23
CA GLY A 170 -11.13 -6.34 -21.88
C GLY A 170 -11.11 -4.82 -22.08
N ALA A 171 -10.10 -4.10 -21.57
CA ALA A 171 -9.90 -2.70 -21.92
C ALA A 171 -9.17 -2.60 -23.27
N PRO A 172 -9.67 -1.77 -24.21
CA PRO A 172 -9.03 -1.60 -25.53
C PRO A 172 -7.67 -0.92 -25.40
N GLU A 173 -7.56 0.05 -24.49
CA GLU A 173 -6.33 0.83 -24.26
C GLU A 173 -5.85 0.73 -22.80
N PRO A 174 -4.53 0.77 -22.56
CA PRO A 174 -3.97 0.90 -21.21
C PRO A 174 -4.36 2.22 -20.57
N GLN A 175 -4.63 2.18 -19.26
CA GLN A 175 -4.83 3.38 -18.45
C GLN A 175 -3.48 3.94 -17.99
N TYR A 176 -3.43 5.25 -17.81
CA TYR A 176 -2.21 5.98 -17.53
C TYR A 176 -2.42 7.01 -16.42
N VAL A 177 -1.44 7.12 -15.52
CA VAL A 177 -1.38 8.14 -14.48
C VAL A 177 0.05 8.68 -14.45
N SER A 178 0.19 10.00 -14.49
CA SER A 178 1.48 10.69 -14.47
C SER A 178 1.43 11.83 -13.48
N PHE A 179 2.45 11.94 -12.64
CA PHE A 179 2.51 12.95 -11.59
C PHE A 179 3.96 13.24 -11.20
N THR A 180 4.16 14.42 -10.63
CA THR A 180 5.44 14.80 -10.03
C THR A 180 5.30 14.81 -8.52
N ALA A 181 6.21 14.14 -7.81
CA ALA A 181 6.36 14.28 -6.37
C ALA A 181 7.61 15.11 -6.07
N TRP A 182 7.42 16.23 -5.38
CA TRP A 182 8.48 17.18 -5.04
C TRP A 182 9.09 16.84 -3.67
N ASP A 183 10.37 17.15 -3.49
CA ASP A 183 11.09 16.91 -2.24
C ASP A 183 10.62 17.85 -1.12
N HIS A 184 10.20 19.07 -1.46
CA HIS A 184 9.76 20.05 -0.46
C HIS A 184 8.28 20.42 -0.60
N GLY A 185 7.56 19.79 -1.53
CA GLY A 185 6.18 20.15 -1.87
C GLY A 185 5.12 19.20 -1.32
N PRO A 186 3.87 19.68 -1.16
CA PRO A 186 2.75 18.83 -0.79
C PRO A 186 2.49 17.82 -1.90
N ALA A 187 2.11 16.63 -1.47
CA ALA A 187 1.85 15.51 -2.36
C ALA A 187 0.46 15.69 -2.99
N ALA A 188 0.36 16.48 -4.08
CA ALA A 188 -0.82 16.56 -4.93
C ALA A 188 -0.91 15.28 -5.78
N LEU A 189 -1.26 14.19 -5.12
CA LEU A 189 -1.20 12.85 -5.67
C LEU A 189 -2.58 12.42 -6.18
N PRO A 190 -2.71 11.92 -7.43
CA PRO A 190 -3.95 11.33 -7.88
C PRO A 190 -4.24 10.07 -7.06
N MET A 191 -5.36 10.06 -6.32
CA MET A 191 -5.66 9.01 -5.34
C MET A 191 -6.52 7.87 -5.86
N ASP A 192 -7.14 8.04 -7.04
CA ASP A 192 -8.16 7.12 -7.54
C ASP A 192 -7.59 6.16 -8.58
N GLY A 193 -7.73 4.87 -8.30
CA GLY A 193 -7.40 3.79 -9.23
C GLY A 193 -8.33 2.60 -9.01
N VAL A 194 -8.61 1.85 -10.06
CA VAL A 194 -9.34 0.58 -9.94
C VAL A 194 -8.48 -0.40 -9.14
N GLU A 195 -9.09 -1.08 -8.18
CA GLU A 195 -8.41 -2.08 -7.34
C GLU A 195 -9.05 -3.45 -7.50
N ILE A 196 -8.20 -4.48 -7.48
CA ILE A 196 -8.63 -5.86 -7.34
C ILE A 196 -8.73 -6.17 -5.86
N PRO A 197 -9.85 -6.77 -5.41
CA PRO A 197 -10.02 -7.19 -4.02
C PRO A 197 -8.83 -8.03 -3.56
N SER A 198 -8.06 -7.47 -2.63
CA SER A 198 -6.83 -8.08 -2.12
C SER A 198 -6.48 -7.50 -0.75
N GLN A 199 -6.06 -8.36 0.16
CA GLN A 199 -5.68 -7.97 1.51
C GLN A 199 -4.26 -8.44 1.81
N VAL A 200 -3.44 -7.56 2.39
CA VAL A 200 -2.11 -7.91 2.88
C VAL A 200 -2.20 -8.12 4.38
N LEU A 201 -1.87 -9.32 4.84
CA LEU A 201 -1.71 -9.63 6.25
C LEU A 201 -0.24 -9.47 6.61
N ALA A 202 0.13 -8.28 7.09
CA ALA A 202 1.51 -7.98 7.45
C ALA A 202 1.90 -8.67 8.78
N PRO A 203 3.19 -9.03 8.97
CA PRO A 203 3.66 -9.71 10.19
C PRO A 203 3.55 -8.87 11.46
N TYR A 204 3.13 -7.60 11.39
CA TYR A 204 2.81 -6.71 12.52
C TYR A 204 1.35 -6.22 12.49
N ALA A 205 0.49 -6.75 11.60
CA ALA A 205 -0.95 -6.51 11.62
C ALA A 205 -1.54 -6.86 13.00
N HIS A 206 -0.93 -7.86 13.64
CA HIS A 206 -1.14 -8.29 15.02
C HIS A 206 -0.92 -7.18 16.09
N ARG A 207 -0.29 -6.05 15.73
CA ARG A 207 -0.06 -4.86 16.57
C ARG A 207 -0.94 -3.67 16.18
N ASN A 208 -1.76 -3.78 15.12
CA ASN A 208 -2.59 -2.68 14.60
C ASN A 208 -4.02 -2.67 15.13
N GLN A 209 -4.11 -2.76 16.46
CA GLN A 209 -5.35 -2.79 17.22
C GLN A 209 -6.34 -1.65 16.89
N PRO A 210 -5.91 -0.39 16.64
CA PRO A 210 -6.84 0.67 16.28
C PRO A 210 -7.57 0.46 14.95
N GLU A 211 -6.90 -0.06 13.93
CA GLU A 211 -7.52 -0.32 12.62
C GLU A 211 -8.45 -1.54 12.67
N GLN A 212 -8.07 -2.59 13.40
CA GLN A 212 -8.95 -3.75 13.60
C GLN A 212 -10.23 -3.37 14.35
N LEU A 213 -10.13 -2.48 15.35
CA LEU A 213 -11.30 -1.94 16.05
C LEU A 213 -12.20 -1.13 15.11
N LYS A 214 -11.64 -0.24 14.28
CA LYS A 214 -12.42 0.52 13.28
C LYS A 214 -13.13 -0.40 12.29
N ALA A 215 -12.45 -1.44 11.80
CA ALA A 215 -13.02 -2.40 10.87
C ALA A 215 -14.19 -3.17 11.51
N LEU A 216 -14.05 -3.61 12.77
CA LEU A 216 -15.16 -4.23 13.49
C LEU A 216 -16.32 -3.24 13.70
N THR A 217 -16.03 -2.01 14.12
CA THR A 217 -17.07 -0.98 14.28
C THR A 217 -17.83 -0.75 12.99
N LYS A 218 -17.13 -0.67 11.85
CA LYS A 218 -17.75 -0.56 10.53
C LYS A 218 -18.64 -1.76 10.22
N SER A 219 -18.15 -2.98 10.41
CA SER A 219 -18.93 -4.21 10.19
C SER A 219 -20.18 -4.28 11.09
N ILE A 220 -20.10 -3.78 12.33
CA ILE A 220 -21.26 -3.66 13.22
C ILE A 220 -22.27 -2.65 12.67
N ILE A 221 -21.81 -1.47 12.22
CA ILE A 221 -22.67 -0.43 11.62
C ILE A 221 -23.34 -0.95 10.35
N ASP A 222 -22.61 -1.69 9.54
CA ASP A 222 -23.08 -2.26 8.26
C ASP A 222 -23.94 -3.54 8.47
N ASN A 223 -24.18 -3.96 9.72
CA ASN A 223 -24.89 -5.19 10.11
C ASN A 223 -24.27 -6.51 9.59
N GLU A 224 -22.98 -6.49 9.27
CA GLU A 224 -22.21 -7.64 8.76
C GLU A 224 -21.51 -8.44 9.87
N LYS A 225 -21.74 -8.09 11.15
CA LYS A 225 -21.08 -8.74 12.29
C LYS A 225 -21.30 -10.26 12.30
N GLN A 226 -22.51 -10.72 11.96
CA GLN A 226 -22.84 -12.14 11.94
C GLN A 226 -22.05 -12.91 10.88
N ASP A 227 -21.81 -12.29 9.72
CA ASP A 227 -21.00 -12.89 8.66
C ASP A 227 -19.53 -13.01 9.07
N LEU A 228 -19.02 -12.01 9.80
CA LEU A 228 -17.68 -12.06 10.39
C LEU A 228 -17.56 -13.18 11.44
N GLU A 229 -18.56 -13.33 12.32
CA GLU A 229 -18.60 -14.41 13.31
C GLU A 229 -18.70 -15.78 12.64
N ALA A 230 -19.48 -15.91 11.57
CA ALA A 230 -19.56 -17.12 10.76
C ALA A 230 -18.22 -17.45 10.07
N LEU A 231 -17.52 -16.44 9.52
CA LEU A 231 -16.19 -16.60 8.94
C LEU A 231 -15.18 -17.10 9.99
N LEU A 232 -15.17 -16.50 11.17
CA LEU A 232 -14.30 -16.91 12.27
C LEU A 232 -14.64 -18.32 12.77
N ASN A 233 -15.92 -18.68 12.83
CA ASN A 233 -16.35 -20.03 13.17
C ASN A 233 -15.91 -21.08 12.13
N ASN A 234 -15.90 -20.71 10.84
CA ASN A 234 -15.37 -21.58 9.78
C ASN A 234 -13.87 -21.82 9.90
N LEU A 235 -13.11 -20.87 10.46
CA LEU A 235 -11.68 -21.02 10.75
C LEU A 235 -11.44 -21.86 12.01
N ASP A 236 -12.20 -21.59 13.08
CA ASP A 236 -12.19 -22.36 14.32
C ASP A 236 -13.63 -22.53 14.87
N PRO A 237 -14.21 -23.75 14.81
CA PRO A 237 -15.58 -24.04 15.25
C PRO A 237 -15.86 -23.75 16.73
N ASN A 238 -14.81 -23.52 17.53
CA ASN A 238 -14.93 -23.16 18.94
C ASN A 238 -15.06 -21.66 19.15
N VAL A 239 -14.80 -20.82 18.15
CA VAL A 239 -15.10 -19.39 18.19
C VAL A 239 -16.62 -19.19 18.05
N THR A 240 -17.20 -18.44 18.98
CA THR A 240 -18.66 -18.22 19.09
C THR A 240 -19.06 -16.75 18.98
N GLY A 241 -18.08 -15.85 18.96
CA GLY A 241 -18.34 -14.43 18.77
C GLY A 241 -17.08 -13.60 18.90
N ILE A 242 -17.20 -12.33 18.52
CA ILE A 242 -16.17 -11.30 18.67
C ILE A 242 -16.67 -10.18 19.58
N GLU A 243 -15.81 -9.75 20.51
CA GLU A 243 -16.09 -8.80 21.58
C GLU A 243 -15.00 -7.73 21.65
N ILE A 244 -15.32 -6.58 22.25
CA ILE A 244 -14.35 -5.54 22.60
C ILE A 244 -14.24 -5.53 24.13
N LEU A 245 -13.03 -5.78 24.64
CA LEU A 245 -12.70 -5.66 26.05
C LEU A 245 -12.08 -4.30 26.30
N THR A 246 -12.60 -3.56 27.27
CA THR A 246 -11.96 -2.35 27.80
C THR A 246 -11.39 -2.62 29.17
N ASP A 247 -10.23 -2.02 29.47
CA ASP A 247 -9.70 -2.02 30.83
C ASP A 247 -10.63 -1.24 31.79
N SER A 248 -10.48 -1.48 33.09
CA SER A 248 -11.31 -0.86 34.14
C SER A 248 -11.23 0.68 34.16
N GLY A 249 -10.19 1.24 33.53
CA GLY A 249 -9.98 2.68 33.37
C GLY A 249 -10.46 3.24 32.01
N GLY A 250 -10.98 2.42 31.10
CA GLY A 250 -11.49 2.82 29.79
C GLY A 250 -10.44 3.36 28.80
N ALA A 251 -9.15 3.24 29.12
CA ALA A 251 -8.06 3.82 28.35
C ALA A 251 -7.60 2.91 27.20
N LYS A 252 -7.86 1.59 27.28
CA LYS A 252 -7.43 0.63 26.26
C LYS A 252 -8.54 -0.35 25.90
N ALA A 253 -8.94 -0.32 24.63
CA ALA A 253 -9.84 -1.29 24.02
C ALA A 253 -9.05 -2.37 23.28
N VAL A 254 -9.44 -3.63 23.47
CA VAL A 254 -8.81 -4.81 22.89
C VAL A 254 -9.87 -5.72 22.27
N LEU A 255 -9.64 -6.18 21.04
CA LEU A 255 -10.47 -7.22 20.44
C LEU A 255 -10.25 -8.56 21.13
N ALA A 256 -11.35 -9.22 21.46
CA ALA A 256 -11.37 -10.54 22.07
C ALA A 256 -12.34 -11.46 21.33
N LEU A 257 -12.07 -12.75 21.41
CA LEU A 257 -12.95 -13.79 20.91
C LEU A 257 -13.61 -14.48 22.08
N ARG A 258 -14.91 -14.76 21.92
CA ARG A 258 -15.63 -15.68 22.78
C ARG A 258 -15.38 -17.09 22.26
N HIS A 259 -14.66 -17.89 23.03
CA HIS A 259 -14.25 -19.23 22.66
C HIS A 259 -14.83 -20.27 23.63
N LYS A 260 -15.36 -21.38 23.11
CA LYS A 260 -16.03 -22.43 23.91
C LYS A 260 -15.12 -23.02 24.99
N ILE A 261 -13.83 -23.14 24.71
CA ILE A 261 -12.85 -23.80 25.59
C ILE A 261 -12.10 -22.78 26.45
N ALA A 262 -11.76 -21.62 25.87
CA ALA A 262 -10.84 -20.65 26.47
C ALA A 262 -11.57 -19.48 27.16
N GLY A 263 -12.91 -19.45 27.07
CA GLY A 263 -13.70 -18.31 27.51
C GLY A 263 -13.48 -17.10 26.61
N VAL A 264 -13.59 -15.89 27.18
CA VAL A 264 -13.31 -14.67 26.45
C VAL A 264 -11.82 -14.37 26.57
N ALA A 265 -11.11 -14.42 25.45
CA ALA A 265 -9.67 -14.17 25.42
C ALA A 265 -9.31 -13.19 24.28
N PRO A 266 -8.32 -12.31 24.51
CA PRO A 266 -7.93 -11.36 23.49
C PRO A 266 -7.38 -12.06 22.24
N ILE A 267 -7.64 -11.49 21.07
CA ILE A 267 -7.39 -12.14 19.78
C ILE A 267 -5.90 -12.43 19.52
N ASN A 268 -4.98 -11.82 20.27
CA ASN A 268 -3.55 -12.15 20.26
C ASN A 268 -3.23 -13.55 20.78
N VAL A 269 -4.13 -14.17 21.54
CA VAL A 269 -3.92 -15.51 22.07
C VAL A 269 -4.14 -16.60 21.01
N PHE A 270 -4.94 -16.31 19.97
CA PHE A 270 -5.39 -17.29 18.98
C PHE A 270 -4.52 -17.38 17.71
N GLY A 271 -3.28 -16.87 17.78
CA GLY A 271 -2.32 -16.88 16.66
C GLY A 271 -2.69 -15.93 15.53
N ASP A 272 -1.81 -15.80 14.54
CA ASP A 272 -1.94 -14.81 13.47
C ASP A 272 -2.99 -15.17 12.41
N GLY A 273 -3.39 -16.43 12.29
CA GLY A 273 -4.36 -16.88 11.28
C GLY A 273 -5.82 -16.49 11.56
N ILE A 274 -6.14 -16.11 12.80
CA ILE A 274 -7.47 -15.68 13.23
C ILE A 274 -7.66 -14.15 13.16
N ARG A 275 -6.57 -13.39 12.97
CA ARG A 275 -6.50 -11.93 13.13
C ARG A 275 -6.70 -11.13 11.84
#